data_AF-A0A971N1K7-F1
#
_entry.id   AF-A0A971N1K7-F1
#
_cell.length_a   1.000
_cell.length_b   1.000
_cell.length_c   1.000
_cell.angle_alpha   90.00
_cell.angle_beta   90.00
_cell.angle_gamma   90.00
#
_symmetry.space_group_name_H-M   'P 1'
#
loop_
_entity.id
_entity.type
_entity.pdbx_description
1 polymer ?
#
loop_
_entity_poly.entity_id
_entity_poly.type
_entity_poly.pdbx_seq_one_letter_code
_entity_poly.pdbx_strand_id
1 'polypeptide(L)'
;MTFLAKPMEGLAGSGEHHHMGVVLKLANGEKLNLFDGGENHFLSRWGYAALMGLLHNYEITAPFIVQSNDAFRRLKKGYEAPICIVASLGRTLEVPSRNRTVLVGLIRDLEDPFATRFELRSPNPHTNTYLAMATTLQSMLDGIKWAVSSDKNEDQLLAELCKGAGDEADYLEKDRMYRSEDDVFTAYNDEERDILFGQAPASVWENVQNFDRYPEKMPTLTAGGVFTPELI
;
A
#
# COMPACT_ATOMS: atom_id res chain seq x y z
N MET A 1 9.36 -15.79 -24.55
CA MET A 1 8.66 -14.90 -23.60
C MET A 1 9.25 -15.14 -22.22
N THR A 2 9.59 -14.09 -21.47
CA THR A 2 10.14 -14.19 -20.11
C THR A 2 9.32 -13.32 -19.17
N PHE A 3 9.24 -13.72 -17.90
CA PHE A 3 8.50 -13.04 -16.82
C PHE A 3 9.45 -12.39 -15.80
N LEU A 4 10.72 -12.24 -16.15
CA LEU A 4 11.68 -11.47 -15.35
C LEU A 4 11.16 -10.04 -15.15
N ALA A 5 11.25 -9.55 -13.91
CA ALA A 5 10.93 -8.17 -13.54
C ALA A 5 11.84 -7.16 -14.26
N LYS A 6 13.10 -7.49 -14.53
CA LYS A 6 14.04 -6.64 -15.26
C LYS A 6 14.94 -7.45 -16.22
N PRO A 7 14.41 -7.86 -17.39
CA PRO A 7 15.17 -8.68 -18.33
C PRO A 7 16.32 -7.91 -19.01
N MET A 8 16.21 -6.59 -19.13
CA MET A 8 17.19 -5.72 -19.79
C MET A 8 17.39 -4.42 -19.00
N GLU A 9 18.65 -3.97 -18.89
CA GLU A 9 18.98 -2.67 -18.31
C GLU A 9 18.62 -1.53 -19.28
N GLY A 10 18.33 -0.33 -18.76
CA GLY A 10 17.95 0.82 -19.57
C GLY A 10 16.49 0.85 -20.07
N LEU A 11 15.79 -0.28 -20.10
CA LEU A 11 14.40 -0.39 -20.57
C LEU A 11 13.40 -0.55 -19.43
N ALA A 12 12.12 -0.34 -19.69
CA ALA A 12 11.06 -0.61 -18.70
C ALA A 12 11.08 -2.09 -18.26
N GLY A 13 10.79 -2.33 -16.98
CA GLY A 13 10.67 -3.67 -16.42
C GLY A 13 9.27 -4.25 -16.59
N SER A 14 9.08 -5.50 -16.17
CA SER A 14 7.77 -6.15 -16.09
C SER A 14 7.22 -6.05 -14.66
N GLY A 15 6.04 -5.46 -14.51
CA GLY A 15 5.30 -5.41 -13.25
C GLY A 15 4.07 -6.33 -13.26
N GLU A 16 3.54 -6.60 -12.07
CA GLU A 16 2.27 -7.31 -11.87
C GLU A 16 1.47 -6.51 -10.84
N HIS A 17 0.73 -5.48 -11.27
CA HIS A 17 -0.05 -4.70 -10.32
C HIS A 17 -1.21 -5.54 -9.77
N HIS A 18 -1.37 -5.54 -8.45
CA HIS A 18 -2.45 -6.25 -7.77
C HIS A 18 -3.59 -5.29 -7.47
N HIS A 19 -4.75 -5.54 -8.08
CA HIS A 19 -5.97 -4.82 -7.73
C HIS A 19 -6.70 -5.54 -6.59
N MET A 20 -6.95 -4.84 -5.49
CA MET A 20 -7.52 -5.42 -4.27
C MET A 20 -8.76 -4.65 -3.84
N GLY A 21 -9.87 -5.35 -3.69
CA GLY A 21 -11.13 -4.83 -3.18
C GLY A 21 -11.77 -5.83 -2.22
N VAL A 22 -12.63 -5.34 -1.32
CA VAL A 22 -13.36 -6.17 -0.37
C VAL A 22 -14.85 -5.93 -0.55
N VAL A 23 -15.60 -6.99 -0.82
CA VAL A 23 -17.06 -6.93 -0.96
C VAL A 23 -17.69 -7.72 0.16
N LEU A 24 -18.50 -7.06 0.99
CA LEU A 24 -19.33 -7.71 1.98
C LEU A 24 -20.56 -8.30 1.30
N LYS A 25 -20.94 -9.51 1.69
CA LYS A 25 -22.25 -10.09 1.39
C LYS A 25 -23.06 -10.15 2.67
N LEU A 26 -24.10 -9.32 2.76
CA LEU A 26 -24.99 -9.26 3.90
C LEU A 26 -25.92 -10.48 3.95
N ALA A 27 -26.55 -10.71 5.11
CA ALA A 27 -27.45 -11.84 5.32
C ALA A 27 -28.68 -11.84 4.39
N ASN A 28 -29.13 -10.64 3.98
CA ASN A 28 -30.20 -10.45 2.99
C ASN A 28 -29.74 -10.74 1.54
N GLY A 29 -28.46 -11.08 1.31
CA GLY A 29 -27.87 -11.33 0.00
C GLY A 29 -27.32 -10.08 -0.70
N GLU A 30 -27.55 -8.89 -0.15
CA GLU A 30 -27.02 -7.63 -0.66
C GLU A 30 -25.49 -7.62 -0.61
N LYS A 31 -24.89 -7.00 -1.61
CA LYS A 31 -23.44 -6.84 -1.70
C LYS A 31 -23.09 -5.37 -1.52
N LEU A 32 -22.10 -5.10 -0.69
CA LEU A 32 -21.57 -3.76 -0.47
C LEU A 32 -20.06 -3.78 -0.70
N ASN A 33 -19.56 -2.87 -1.53
CA ASN A 33 -18.12 -2.65 -1.60
C ASN A 33 -17.68 -1.94 -0.32
N LEU A 34 -16.82 -2.60 0.46
CA LEU A 34 -16.40 -2.11 1.76
C LEU A 34 -15.60 -0.81 1.64
N PHE A 35 -14.96 -0.57 0.50
CA PHE A 35 -14.07 0.59 0.30
C PHE A 35 -14.79 1.80 -0.30
N ASP A 36 -16.02 1.63 -0.79
CA ASP A 36 -16.73 2.70 -1.48
C ASP A 36 -17.14 3.84 -0.54
N GLY A 37 -16.70 5.06 -0.85
CA GLY A 37 -16.97 6.27 -0.05
C GLY A 37 -18.20 7.07 -0.49
N GLY A 38 -18.92 6.60 -1.52
CA GLY A 38 -19.98 7.35 -2.17
C GLY A 38 -19.49 8.68 -2.74
N GLU A 39 -20.36 9.70 -2.70
CA GLU A 39 -20.09 11.01 -3.29
C GLU A 39 -19.31 11.97 -2.37
N ASN A 40 -19.26 11.68 -1.05
CA ASN A 40 -18.73 12.62 -0.06
C ASN A 40 -17.27 12.35 0.34
N HIS A 41 -16.74 11.15 0.06
CA HIS A 41 -15.39 10.77 0.44
C HIS A 41 -14.68 9.97 -0.65
N PHE A 42 -13.34 9.96 -0.60
CA PHE A 42 -12.56 9.12 -1.51
C PHE A 42 -12.77 7.64 -1.22
N LEU A 43 -12.94 7.29 0.05
CA LEU A 43 -13.10 5.94 0.57
C LEU A 43 -14.11 5.97 1.72
N SER A 44 -14.74 4.83 2.02
CA SER A 44 -15.44 4.66 3.29
C SER A 44 -14.46 4.74 4.46
N ARG A 45 -14.98 4.81 5.70
CA ARG A 45 -14.19 4.62 6.93
C ARG A 45 -13.28 3.40 6.85
N TRP A 46 -13.80 2.28 6.36
CA TRP A 46 -13.07 1.01 6.26
C TRP A 46 -12.05 1.01 5.13
N GLY A 47 -12.33 1.71 4.04
CA GLY A 47 -11.39 1.90 2.95
C GLY A 47 -10.18 2.72 3.38
N TYR A 48 -10.38 3.85 4.07
CA TYR A 48 -9.27 4.63 4.61
C TYR A 48 -8.43 3.79 5.58
N ALA A 49 -9.08 3.11 6.53
CA ALA A 49 -8.42 2.26 7.51
C ALA A 49 -7.62 1.13 6.85
N ALA A 50 -8.19 0.45 5.84
CA ALA A 50 -7.49 -0.59 5.10
C ALA A 50 -6.25 -0.07 4.36
N LEU A 51 -6.36 1.09 3.71
CA LEU A 51 -5.24 1.73 3.02
C LEU A 51 -4.13 2.12 4.00
N MET A 52 -4.49 2.76 5.12
CA MET A 52 -3.55 3.11 6.18
C MET A 52 -2.83 1.87 6.72
N GLY A 53 -3.56 0.78 6.97
CA GLY A 53 -2.98 -0.48 7.45
C GLY A 53 -2.02 -1.12 6.45
N LEU A 54 -2.34 -1.10 5.16
CA LEU A 54 -1.45 -1.56 4.10
C LEU A 54 -0.16 -0.74 4.03
N LEU A 55 -0.25 0.58 4.13
CA LEU A 55 0.92 1.47 4.09
C LEU A 55 1.77 1.33 5.35
N HIS A 56 1.14 1.36 6.52
CA HIS A 56 1.82 1.23 7.82
C HIS A 56 2.59 -0.08 7.94
N ASN A 57 2.05 -1.19 7.42
CA ASN A 57 2.68 -2.51 7.55
C ASN A 57 3.51 -2.89 6.30
N TYR A 58 3.75 -1.98 5.35
CA TYR A 58 4.33 -2.40 4.07
C TYR A 58 5.77 -2.92 4.21
N GLU A 59 6.57 -2.45 5.17
CA GLU A 59 7.94 -2.92 5.35
C GLU A 59 8.04 -4.42 5.68
N ILE A 60 7.07 -4.95 6.42
CA ILE A 60 6.97 -6.38 6.76
C ILE A 60 6.18 -7.18 5.71
N THR A 61 5.43 -6.51 4.84
CA THR A 61 4.71 -7.15 3.72
C THR A 61 5.62 -7.27 2.48
N ALA A 62 6.53 -6.32 2.28
CA ALA A 62 7.42 -6.24 1.14
C ALA A 62 8.31 -7.49 0.92
N PRO A 63 8.82 -8.21 1.93
CA PRO A 63 9.62 -9.42 1.72
C PRO A 63 8.89 -10.53 0.96
N PHE A 64 7.57 -10.62 1.09
CA PHE A 64 6.74 -11.59 0.38
C PHE A 64 6.34 -11.15 -1.03
N ILE A 65 6.45 -9.84 -1.31
CA ILE A 65 6.06 -9.23 -2.59
C ILE A 65 7.27 -8.97 -3.51
N VAL A 66 8.41 -8.61 -2.92
CA VAL A 66 9.66 -8.22 -3.59
C VAL A 66 10.79 -9.11 -3.08
N GLN A 67 10.87 -10.30 -3.66
CA GLN A 67 11.59 -11.45 -3.11
C GLN A 67 12.81 -11.89 -3.95
N SER A 68 13.14 -11.16 -5.02
CA SER A 68 14.24 -11.55 -5.91
C SER A 68 15.14 -10.38 -6.29
N ASN A 69 16.41 -10.65 -6.57
CA ASN A 69 17.36 -9.64 -7.05
C ASN A 69 16.87 -8.93 -8.30
N ASP A 70 16.14 -9.63 -9.17
CA ASP A 70 15.59 -9.05 -10.39
C ASP A 70 14.46 -8.05 -10.09
N ALA A 71 13.64 -8.31 -9.06
CA ALA A 71 12.65 -7.35 -8.57
C ALA A 71 13.32 -6.06 -8.07
N PHE A 72 14.45 -6.16 -7.34
CA PHE A 72 15.23 -4.99 -6.92
C PHE A 72 15.92 -4.26 -8.08
N ARG A 73 16.24 -4.94 -9.18
CA ARG A 73 16.72 -4.28 -10.42
C ARG A 73 15.61 -3.51 -11.14
N ARG A 74 14.35 -3.92 -10.99
CA ARG A 74 13.17 -3.15 -11.42
C ARG A 74 12.93 -1.95 -10.49
N LEU A 75 12.95 -2.17 -9.18
CA LEU A 75 12.69 -1.18 -8.13
C LEU A 75 13.93 -0.33 -7.79
N LYS A 76 14.50 0.35 -8.80
CA LYS A 76 15.62 1.29 -8.61
C LYS A 76 15.18 2.74 -8.73
N LYS A 77 15.83 3.61 -7.96
CA LYS A 77 15.75 5.08 -8.09
C LYS A 77 16.00 5.46 -9.56
N GLY A 78 15.09 6.23 -10.16
CA GLY A 78 15.19 6.70 -11.56
C GLY A 78 14.38 5.92 -12.61
N TYR A 79 13.67 4.87 -12.23
CA TYR A 79 12.66 4.20 -13.07
C TYR A 79 11.29 4.27 -12.38
N GLU A 80 10.18 4.21 -13.14
CA GLU A 80 8.77 4.37 -12.70
C GLU A 80 8.26 3.38 -11.63
N ALA A 81 9.15 2.64 -10.98
CA ALA A 81 8.83 1.60 -10.03
C ALA A 81 8.61 2.17 -8.61
N PRO A 82 7.51 1.81 -7.93
CA PRO A 82 7.09 2.43 -6.69
C PRO A 82 7.97 1.96 -5.51
N ILE A 83 8.97 2.77 -5.17
CA ILE A 83 9.86 2.52 -4.01
C ILE A 83 9.40 3.25 -2.75
N CYS A 84 8.55 4.27 -2.87
CA CYS A 84 8.05 5.08 -1.77
C CYS A 84 6.76 4.51 -1.21
N ILE A 85 6.65 4.33 0.10
CA ILE A 85 5.44 3.84 0.78
C ILE A 85 4.48 5.02 0.93
N VAL A 86 3.77 5.30 -0.15
CA VAL A 86 2.86 6.43 -0.27
C VAL A 86 1.69 6.03 -1.16
N ALA A 87 0.54 6.65 -0.95
CA ALA A 87 -0.66 6.46 -1.76
C ALA A 87 -1.08 7.75 -2.47
N SER A 88 -2.01 7.61 -3.41
CA SER A 88 -2.64 8.72 -4.11
C SER A 88 -4.12 8.43 -4.31
N LEU A 89 -4.96 9.39 -3.93
CA LEU A 89 -6.43 9.26 -3.94
C LEU A 89 -7.09 10.03 -5.10
N GLY A 90 -6.38 11.02 -5.63
CA GLY A 90 -6.92 12.06 -6.50
C GLY A 90 -6.85 13.42 -5.82
N ARG A 91 -6.77 14.49 -6.61
CA ARG A 91 -6.72 15.87 -6.07
C ARG A 91 -8.09 16.32 -5.53
N THR A 92 -9.16 15.86 -6.16
CA THR A 92 -10.55 16.11 -5.76
C THR A 92 -11.34 14.81 -5.81
N LEU A 93 -12.54 14.80 -5.22
CA LEU A 93 -13.39 13.60 -5.18
C LEU A 93 -13.78 13.12 -6.59
N GLU A 94 -13.99 14.08 -7.49
CA GLU A 94 -14.48 13.88 -8.87
C GLU A 94 -13.37 13.43 -9.83
N VAL A 95 -12.11 13.62 -9.46
CA VAL A 95 -10.96 13.34 -10.33
C VAL A 95 -10.15 12.18 -9.74
N PRO A 96 -10.27 10.97 -10.30
CA PRO A 96 -9.44 9.83 -9.90
C PRO A 96 -7.96 10.16 -10.02
N SER A 97 -7.16 9.55 -9.14
CA SER A 97 -5.71 9.67 -9.22
C SER A 97 -5.18 9.22 -10.58
N ARG A 98 -4.23 10.00 -11.10
CA ARG A 98 -3.38 9.61 -12.24
C ARG A 98 -1.93 9.41 -11.83
N ASN A 99 -1.61 9.52 -10.53
CA ASN A 99 -0.26 9.38 -10.04
C ASN A 99 0.14 7.90 -10.06
N ARG A 100 1.04 7.54 -10.98
CA ARG A 100 1.53 6.16 -11.17
C ARG A 100 2.80 5.85 -10.38
N THR A 101 3.35 6.85 -9.70
CA THR A 101 4.66 6.77 -9.04
C THR A 101 4.58 6.30 -7.59
N VAL A 102 3.37 6.26 -7.04
CA VAL A 102 3.07 5.83 -5.66
C VAL A 102 2.92 4.31 -5.55
N LEU A 103 3.13 3.77 -4.35
CA LEU A 103 2.97 2.34 -4.04
C LEU A 103 1.55 1.85 -4.22
N VAL A 104 0.57 2.61 -3.70
CA VAL A 104 -0.85 2.26 -3.75
C VAL A 104 -1.65 3.35 -4.44
N GLY A 105 -2.22 3.03 -5.61
CA GLY A 105 -3.18 3.91 -6.28
C GLY A 105 -4.61 3.59 -5.84
N LEU A 106 -5.43 4.60 -5.64
CA LEU A 106 -6.88 4.43 -5.53
C LEU A 106 -7.51 4.44 -6.93
N ILE A 107 -8.17 3.35 -7.30
CA ILE A 107 -8.94 3.23 -8.53
C ILE A 107 -10.42 3.33 -8.18
N ARG A 108 -11.13 4.25 -8.84
CA ARG A 108 -12.56 4.50 -8.66
C ARG A 108 -13.24 4.74 -9.99
N ASP A 109 -14.51 4.37 -10.05
CA ASP A 109 -15.46 4.84 -11.03
C ASP A 109 -16.63 5.45 -10.25
N LEU A 110 -16.93 6.72 -10.50
CA LEU A 110 -17.98 7.43 -9.76
C LEU A 110 -19.39 6.94 -10.15
N GLU A 111 -19.50 6.24 -11.28
CA GLU A 111 -20.75 5.65 -11.76
C GLU A 111 -20.92 4.19 -11.31
N ASP A 112 -19.85 3.54 -10.82
CA ASP A 112 -19.86 2.16 -10.34
C ASP A 112 -19.18 2.01 -8.96
N PRO A 113 -19.97 1.95 -7.86
CA PRO A 113 -19.45 1.71 -6.51
C PRO A 113 -18.60 0.43 -6.38
N PHE A 114 -18.81 -0.57 -7.23
CA PHE A 114 -18.01 -1.81 -7.20
C PHE A 114 -16.65 -1.67 -7.88
N ALA A 115 -16.38 -0.56 -8.57
CA ALA A 115 -15.08 -0.29 -9.16
C ALA A 115 -14.04 0.16 -8.11
N THR A 116 -14.47 0.70 -6.96
CA THR A 116 -13.58 1.23 -5.92
C THR A 116 -12.65 0.14 -5.36
N ARG A 117 -11.34 0.28 -5.60
CA ARG A 117 -10.31 -0.70 -5.21
C ARG A 117 -8.93 -0.08 -5.14
N PHE A 118 -8.00 -0.75 -4.47
CA PHE A 118 -6.59 -0.39 -4.45
C PHE A 118 -5.83 -1.03 -5.61
N GLU A 119 -4.81 -0.36 -6.11
CA GLU A 119 -3.81 -0.88 -7.06
C GLU A 119 -2.45 -0.87 -6.36
N LEU A 120 -1.98 -2.03 -5.89
CA LEU A 120 -0.65 -2.20 -5.33
C LEU A 120 0.36 -2.48 -6.45
N ARG A 121 1.37 -1.63 -6.59
CA ARG A 121 2.20 -1.57 -7.81
C ARG A 121 3.59 -2.18 -7.70
N SER A 122 3.99 -2.56 -6.49
CA SER A 122 5.27 -3.21 -6.22
C SER A 122 5.40 -4.66 -6.73
N PRO A 123 4.35 -5.50 -6.84
CA PRO A 123 4.53 -6.87 -7.27
C PRO A 123 5.04 -6.95 -8.71
N ASN A 124 5.65 -8.10 -9.00
CA ASN A 124 6.25 -8.43 -10.28
C ASN A 124 5.83 -9.86 -10.66
N PRO A 125 6.02 -10.30 -11.92
CA PRO A 125 5.48 -11.60 -12.36
C PRO A 125 6.01 -12.85 -11.63
N HIS A 126 7.01 -12.72 -10.77
CA HIS A 126 7.50 -13.81 -9.92
C HIS A 126 7.00 -13.72 -8.47
N THR A 127 6.24 -12.66 -8.12
CA THR A 127 5.61 -12.54 -6.82
C THR A 127 4.65 -13.70 -6.61
N ASN A 128 4.71 -14.35 -5.45
CA ASN A 128 3.74 -15.38 -5.11
C ASN A 128 2.41 -14.70 -4.75
N THR A 129 1.44 -14.77 -5.66
CA THR A 129 0.13 -14.12 -5.49
C THR A 129 -0.58 -14.52 -4.21
N TYR A 130 -0.45 -15.77 -3.75
CA TYR A 130 -1.09 -16.23 -2.51
C TYR A 130 -0.49 -15.54 -1.27
N LEU A 131 0.83 -15.43 -1.21
CA LEU A 131 1.51 -14.75 -0.10
C LEU A 131 1.28 -13.24 -0.15
N ALA A 132 1.31 -12.64 -1.34
CA ALA A 132 0.98 -11.23 -1.53
C ALA A 132 -0.45 -10.94 -1.06
N MET A 133 -1.44 -11.72 -1.48
CA MET A 133 -2.83 -11.56 -1.01
C MET A 133 -2.99 -11.76 0.49
N ALA A 134 -2.32 -12.76 1.08
CA ALA A 134 -2.41 -13.04 2.51
C ALA A 134 -1.81 -11.92 3.35
N THR A 135 -0.61 -11.45 3.00
CA THR A 135 0.07 -10.35 3.70
C THR A 135 -0.71 -9.04 3.57
N THR A 136 -1.14 -8.67 2.36
CA THR A 136 -1.89 -7.42 2.16
C THR A 136 -3.24 -7.44 2.88
N LEU A 137 -3.93 -8.59 2.90
CA LEU A 137 -5.17 -8.73 3.67
C LEU A 137 -4.93 -8.57 5.18
N GLN A 138 -3.87 -9.18 5.73
CA GLN A 138 -3.50 -9.02 7.14
C GLN A 138 -3.22 -7.55 7.48
N SER A 139 -2.45 -6.86 6.64
CA SER A 139 -2.16 -5.42 6.80
C SER A 139 -3.42 -4.55 6.73
N MET A 140 -4.30 -4.79 5.76
CA MET A 140 -5.57 -4.05 5.64
C MET A 140 -6.49 -4.30 6.85
N LEU A 141 -6.55 -5.54 7.34
CA LEU A 141 -7.35 -5.90 8.51
C LEU A 141 -6.83 -5.27 9.79
N ASP A 142 -5.52 -5.12 9.94
CA ASP A 142 -4.91 -4.42 11.09
C ASP A 142 -5.42 -2.98 11.19
N GLY A 143 -5.33 -2.22 10.09
CA GLY A 143 -5.85 -0.85 10.03
C GLY A 143 -7.37 -0.79 10.30
N ILE A 144 -8.16 -1.71 9.73
CA ILE A 144 -9.61 -1.80 10.00
C ILE A 144 -9.89 -2.05 11.48
N LYS A 145 -9.18 -3.00 12.13
CA LYS A 145 -9.35 -3.28 13.56
C LYS A 145 -9.02 -2.08 14.42
N TRP A 146 -7.95 -1.37 14.10
CA TRP A 146 -7.62 -0.12 14.78
C TRP A 146 -8.74 0.92 14.62
N ALA A 147 -9.25 1.13 13.40
CA ALA A 147 -10.34 2.07 13.17
C ALA A 147 -11.64 1.70 13.88
N VAL A 148 -11.95 0.40 14.05
CA VAL A 148 -13.06 -0.05 14.91
C VAL A 148 -12.84 0.39 16.36
N SER A 149 -11.61 0.30 16.87
CA SER A 149 -11.29 0.64 18.26
C SER A 149 -11.18 2.14 18.55
N SER A 150 -10.72 2.94 17.58
CA SER A 150 -10.51 4.39 17.76
C SER A 150 -11.77 5.23 17.57
N ASP A 151 -12.82 4.64 17.02
CA ASP A 151 -14.07 5.26 16.63
C ASP A 151 -13.96 6.51 15.72
N LYS A 152 -12.86 6.62 14.97
CA LYS A 152 -12.66 7.73 14.03
C LYS A 152 -13.61 7.66 12.84
N ASN A 153 -14.13 8.83 12.45
CA ASN A 153 -14.91 8.99 11.22
C ASN A 153 -14.01 9.19 9.99
N GLU A 154 -14.62 9.25 8.80
CA GLU A 154 -13.95 9.41 7.51
C GLU A 154 -13.08 10.67 7.42
N ASP A 155 -13.55 11.81 7.94
CA ASP A 155 -12.78 13.06 7.93
C ASP A 155 -11.51 12.96 8.78
N GLN A 156 -11.62 12.33 9.96
CA GLN A 156 -10.48 12.14 10.86
C GLN A 156 -9.46 11.17 10.27
N LEU A 157 -9.92 10.09 9.63
CA LEU A 157 -9.04 9.13 8.94
C LEU A 157 -8.38 9.75 7.71
N LEU A 158 -9.11 10.53 6.92
CA LEU A 158 -8.56 11.27 5.80
C LEU A 158 -7.51 12.28 6.27
N ALA A 159 -7.79 13.03 7.34
CA ALA A 159 -6.83 13.99 7.91
C ALA A 159 -5.53 13.29 8.36
N GLU A 160 -5.65 12.12 9.00
CA GLU A 160 -4.49 11.35 9.43
C GLU A 160 -3.67 10.82 8.24
N LEU A 161 -4.33 10.30 7.20
CA LEU A 161 -3.64 9.87 5.96
C LEU A 161 -2.96 11.04 5.23
N CYS A 162 -3.49 12.26 5.38
CA CYS A 162 -2.97 13.48 4.74
C CYS A 162 -1.99 14.26 5.61
N LYS A 163 -1.62 13.75 6.78
CA LYS A 163 -0.68 14.43 7.68
C LYS A 163 0.65 14.73 6.98
N GLY A 164 1.31 15.81 7.38
CA GLY A 164 2.69 16.10 7.00
C GLY A 164 3.68 15.22 7.77
N ALA A 165 4.93 15.19 7.30
CA ALA A 165 6.02 14.63 8.08
C ALA A 165 6.28 15.51 9.32
N GLY A 166 6.38 14.89 10.49
CA GLY A 166 6.52 15.55 11.79
C GLY A 166 5.21 15.82 12.51
N ASP A 167 4.06 15.73 11.82
CA ASP A 167 2.74 15.86 12.44
C ASP A 167 2.38 14.58 13.21
N GLU A 168 1.80 14.76 14.41
CA GLU A 168 1.33 13.64 15.22
C GLU A 168 0.14 12.92 14.54
N ALA A 169 0.10 11.60 14.72
CA ALA A 169 -0.98 10.72 14.27
C ALA A 169 -1.11 9.55 15.23
N ASP A 170 -2.31 8.95 15.29
CA ASP A 170 -2.61 7.91 16.27
C ASP A 170 -2.22 6.50 15.77
N TYR A 171 -2.23 6.29 14.47
CA TYR A 171 -1.89 5.02 13.80
C TYR A 171 -0.65 5.15 12.92
N LEU A 172 -0.60 6.18 12.07
CA LEU A 172 0.52 6.38 11.14
C LEU A 172 1.73 7.02 11.82
N GLU A 173 2.93 6.65 11.39
CA GLU A 173 4.18 7.14 11.96
C GLU A 173 4.35 8.66 11.78
N LYS A 174 4.76 9.33 12.87
CA LYS A 174 4.93 10.78 12.94
C LYS A 174 5.83 11.35 11.85
N ASP A 175 6.98 10.76 11.59
CA ASP A 175 8.00 11.39 10.75
C ASP A 175 7.79 11.18 9.25
N ARG A 176 6.66 10.58 8.84
CA ARG A 176 6.38 10.21 7.44
C ARG A 176 5.10 10.85 6.89
N MET A 177 5.06 10.95 5.57
CA MET A 177 3.88 11.23 4.76
C MET A 177 3.39 9.97 4.08
N TYR A 178 2.07 9.81 3.99
CA TYR A 178 1.45 8.62 3.41
C TYR A 178 0.57 8.90 2.19
N ARG A 179 0.42 10.17 1.82
CA ARG A 179 -0.29 10.59 0.61
C ARG A 179 0.54 11.62 -0.17
N SER A 180 0.61 11.43 -1.49
CA SER A 180 1.10 12.45 -2.42
C SER A 180 0.37 12.35 -3.76
N GLU A 181 -0.14 13.48 -4.24
CA GLU A 181 -0.77 13.60 -5.57
C GLU A 181 0.21 14.02 -6.66
N ASP A 182 1.45 14.32 -6.27
CA ASP A 182 2.53 14.73 -7.15
C ASP A 182 3.45 13.55 -7.48
N ASP A 183 4.05 13.60 -8.65
CA ASP A 183 4.97 12.56 -9.11
C ASP A 183 6.20 12.54 -8.19
N VAL A 184 6.37 11.45 -7.43
CA VAL A 184 7.39 11.40 -6.38
C VAL A 184 8.81 11.35 -6.94
N PHE A 185 8.99 11.14 -8.24
CA PHE A 185 10.30 11.16 -8.90
C PHE A 185 10.72 12.51 -9.44
N THR A 186 9.78 13.43 -9.57
CA THR A 186 10.06 14.78 -10.09
C THR A 186 9.83 15.87 -9.05
N ALA A 187 8.91 15.65 -8.11
CA ALA A 187 8.59 16.62 -7.07
C ALA A 187 9.57 16.61 -5.89
N TYR A 188 10.29 15.50 -5.67
CA TYR A 188 11.20 15.31 -4.54
C TYR A 188 12.53 14.72 -5.00
N ASN A 189 13.61 15.13 -4.35
CA ASN A 189 14.92 14.51 -4.52
C ASN A 189 15.05 13.21 -3.72
N ASP A 190 16.18 12.50 -3.87
CA ASP A 190 16.42 11.20 -3.22
C ASP A 190 16.36 11.27 -1.69
N GLU A 191 16.95 12.30 -1.10
CA GLU A 191 17.01 12.49 0.36
C GLU A 191 15.64 12.85 0.93
N GLU A 192 14.92 13.76 0.25
CA GLU A 192 13.55 14.12 0.61
C GLU A 192 12.64 12.89 0.60
N ARG A 193 12.75 12.01 -0.40
CA ARG A 193 11.94 10.78 -0.43
C ARG A 193 12.26 9.83 0.70
N ASP A 194 13.54 9.61 0.99
CA ASP A 194 13.94 8.68 2.03
C ASP A 194 13.45 9.18 3.41
N ILE A 195 13.44 10.50 3.63
CA ILE A 195 12.90 11.14 4.83
C ILE A 195 11.36 11.06 4.85
N LEU A 196 10.69 11.51 3.79
CA LEU A 196 9.23 11.70 3.78
C LEU A 196 8.46 10.38 3.65
N PHE A 197 8.97 9.42 2.87
CA PHE A 197 8.25 8.18 2.52
C PHE A 197 8.92 6.92 3.08
N GLY A 198 10.04 7.07 3.78
CA GLY A 198 10.85 5.98 4.31
C GLY A 198 11.88 5.47 3.31
N GLN A 199 12.93 4.84 3.85
CA GLN A 199 14.04 4.31 3.05
C GLN A 199 13.66 2.98 2.40
N ALA A 200 13.68 2.94 1.07
CA ALA A 200 13.48 1.70 0.33
C ALA A 200 14.70 0.76 0.50
N PRO A 201 14.49 -0.56 0.75
CA PRO A 201 15.59 -1.51 0.84
C PRO A 201 16.33 -1.62 -0.51
N ALA A 202 17.66 -1.68 -0.46
CA ALA A 202 18.50 -1.76 -1.65
C ALA A 202 18.69 -3.21 -2.17
N SER A 203 18.34 -4.21 -1.36
CA SER A 203 18.54 -5.62 -1.67
C SER A 203 17.49 -6.52 -1.02
N VAL A 204 17.44 -7.77 -1.47
CA VAL A 204 16.60 -8.82 -0.86
C VAL A 204 16.93 -8.97 0.63
N TRP A 205 18.22 -8.94 0.98
CA TRP A 205 18.67 -9.07 2.37
C TRP A 205 18.14 -7.93 3.24
N GLU A 206 18.30 -6.67 2.81
CA GLU A 206 17.78 -5.53 3.55
C GLU A 206 16.26 -5.55 3.68
N ASN A 207 15.56 -6.08 2.69
CA ASN A 207 14.11 -6.24 2.73
C ASN A 207 13.70 -7.25 3.81
N VAL A 208 14.35 -8.43 3.85
CA VAL A 208 14.08 -9.45 4.88
C VAL A 208 14.44 -8.95 6.28
N GLN A 209 15.50 -8.16 6.43
CA GLN A 209 15.87 -7.54 7.71
C GLN A 209 14.77 -6.65 8.30
N ASN A 210 13.77 -6.23 7.52
CA ASN A 210 12.64 -5.46 8.06
C ASN A 210 11.84 -6.25 9.10
N PHE A 211 11.86 -7.59 9.09
CA PHE A 211 11.25 -8.37 10.16
C PHE A 211 11.90 -8.10 11.52
N ASP A 212 13.23 -7.96 11.54
CA ASP A 212 13.99 -7.65 12.77
C ASP A 212 13.95 -6.16 13.12
N ARG A 213 13.79 -5.28 12.11
CA ARG A 213 13.74 -3.82 12.32
C ARG A 213 12.39 -3.34 12.83
N TYR A 214 11.31 -4.04 12.48
CA TYR A 214 9.93 -3.70 12.84
C TYR A 214 9.25 -4.84 13.61
N PRO A 215 9.83 -5.32 14.73
CA PRO A 215 9.27 -6.42 15.51
C PRO A 215 7.86 -6.12 16.03
N GLU A 216 7.54 -4.84 16.25
CA GLU A 216 6.24 -4.35 16.69
C GLU A 216 5.13 -4.56 15.64
N LYS A 217 5.47 -4.63 14.35
CA LYS A 217 4.53 -4.85 13.25
C LYS A 217 4.28 -6.34 12.98
N MET A 218 5.19 -7.22 13.40
CA MET A 218 5.11 -8.66 13.14
C MET A 218 3.85 -9.38 13.64
N PRO A 219 3.23 -8.98 14.76
CA PRO A 219 1.92 -9.52 15.17
C PRO A 219 0.85 -9.39 14.09
N THR A 220 0.93 -8.39 13.21
CA THR A 220 0.02 -8.21 12.07
C THR A 220 0.04 -9.43 11.14
N LEU A 221 1.22 -9.95 10.77
CA LEU A 221 1.31 -11.11 9.89
C LEU A 221 0.84 -12.39 10.58
N THR A 222 1.20 -12.58 11.83
CA THR A 222 0.91 -13.83 12.56
C THR A 222 -0.52 -13.90 13.11
N ALA A 223 -1.29 -12.80 13.07
CA ALA A 223 -2.65 -12.75 13.57
C ALA A 223 -3.53 -13.86 12.97
N GLY A 224 -4.20 -14.63 13.83
CA GLY A 224 -5.05 -15.75 13.42
C GLY A 224 -4.28 -16.98 12.88
N GLY A 225 -2.95 -17.03 13.06
CA GLY A 225 -2.11 -18.13 12.59
C GLY A 225 -1.91 -18.17 11.09
N VAL A 226 -2.11 -17.04 10.39
CA VAL A 226 -1.97 -16.96 8.92
C VAL A 226 -0.51 -17.17 8.49
N PHE A 227 0.43 -16.55 9.20
CA PHE A 227 1.87 -16.79 9.05
C PHE A 227 2.42 -17.36 10.35
N THR A 228 3.38 -18.28 10.22
CA THR A 228 4.09 -18.86 11.36
C THR A 228 5.49 -18.26 11.49
N PRO A 229 6.12 -18.31 12.67
CA PRO A 229 7.50 -17.87 12.85
C PRO A 229 8.52 -18.60 11.97
N GLU A 230 8.19 -19.77 11.41
CA GLU A 230 9.07 -20.48 10.48
C GLU A 230 8.99 -19.94 9.04
N LEU A 231 7.91 -19.20 8.71
CA LEU A 231 7.71 -18.55 7.41
C LEU A 231 8.26 -17.12 7.37
N ILE A 232 8.61 -16.57 8.54
CA ILE A 232 9.07 -15.20 8.77
C ILE A 232 10.55 -15.28 9.18
#